data_AF-A0A2J6X9P4-F1
#
_entry.id   AF-A0A2J6X9P4-F1
#
_cell.length_a   1.000
_cell.length_b   1.000
_cell.length_c   1.000
_cell.angle_alpha   90.00
_cell.angle_beta   90.00
_cell.angle_gamma   90.00
#
_symmetry.space_group_name_H-M   'P 1'
#
loop_
_entity.id
_entity.type
_entity.pdbx_description
1 polymer ?
#
loop_
_entity_poly.entity_id
_entity_poly.type
_entity_poly.pdbx_seq_one_letter_code
_entity_poly.pdbx_strand_id
1 'polypeptide(L)'
;RAALRRLRAFDVRNYARTRNDVARRTVSQLSPYLRHGVLTLAEVRDSILSRFGHTPDTEKFVNELVWRAFWQIVYAHLGERIHHDLEPAKHRSRVARRLLPPEVLTATTGLVCIDESLQELYTTGYMHNHARMWVAAYLQHWLGVDWREGADLFYRHLLDGDPASNSLSWQWVGSTFSHKPYIFNRQNVERFSGGTFCNRCPLANGGCPFDESYEQLARRLFGVTLAELDGQR
;
A
#
# COMPACT_ATOMS: atom_id res chain seq x y z
N ARG A 1 -24.93 -11.00 -4.64
CA ARG A 1 -25.08 -10.76 -6.11
C ARG A 1 -23.99 -9.84 -6.69
N ALA A 2 -23.70 -8.68 -6.09
CA ALA A 2 -22.65 -7.76 -6.57
C ALA A 2 -21.24 -8.39 -6.58
N ALA A 3 -20.86 -9.09 -5.50
CA ALA A 3 -19.57 -9.79 -5.38
C ALA A 3 -19.30 -10.77 -6.53
N LEU A 4 -20.26 -11.66 -6.81
CA LEU A 4 -20.16 -12.62 -7.91
C LEU A 4 -20.09 -11.95 -9.29
N ARG A 5 -20.79 -10.82 -9.49
CA ARG A 5 -20.69 -10.03 -10.72
C ARG A 5 -19.29 -9.47 -10.89
N ARG A 6 -18.69 -8.92 -9.82
CA ARG A 6 -17.32 -8.41 -9.82
C ARG A 6 -16.31 -9.53 -10.10
N LEU A 7 -16.44 -10.68 -9.43
CA LEU A 7 -15.57 -11.84 -9.64
C LEU A 7 -15.62 -12.33 -11.10
N ARG A 8 -16.83 -12.47 -11.66
CA ARG A 8 -17.01 -12.86 -13.07
C ARG A 8 -16.49 -11.82 -14.07
N ALA A 9 -16.62 -10.53 -13.76
CA ALA A 9 -16.13 -9.46 -14.62
C ALA A 9 -14.61 -9.30 -14.56
N PHE A 10 -13.96 -9.73 -13.48
CA PHE A 10 -12.50 -9.63 -13.35
C PHE A 10 -11.81 -10.55 -14.37
N ASP A 11 -10.84 -9.96 -15.07
CA ASP A 11 -9.95 -10.62 -16.02
C ASP A 11 -8.53 -10.57 -15.47
N VAL A 12 -7.96 -11.75 -15.25
CA VAL A 12 -6.64 -11.91 -14.62
C VAL A 12 -5.49 -11.75 -15.62
N ARG A 13 -5.75 -11.76 -16.93
CA ARG A 13 -4.69 -11.69 -17.94
C ARG A 13 -3.93 -10.37 -17.82
N ASN A 14 -2.60 -10.44 -17.93
CA ASN A 14 -1.64 -9.36 -17.67
C ASN A 14 -1.54 -8.88 -16.21
N TYR A 15 -2.26 -9.48 -15.26
CA TYR A 15 -2.30 -9.04 -13.87
C TYR A 15 -0.90 -8.89 -13.26
N ALA A 16 0.04 -9.80 -13.54
CA ALA A 16 1.38 -9.74 -12.98
C ALA A 16 2.11 -8.44 -13.38
N ARG A 17 1.91 -7.99 -14.62
CA ARG A 17 2.52 -6.77 -15.16
C ARG A 17 1.77 -5.50 -14.73
N THR A 18 0.45 -5.54 -14.60
CA THR A 18 -0.38 -4.34 -14.47
C THR A 18 -0.91 -4.08 -13.06
N ARG A 19 -0.81 -5.02 -12.11
CA ARG A 19 -1.33 -4.88 -10.73
C ARG A 19 -0.83 -3.67 -9.94
N ASN A 20 0.29 -3.06 -10.33
CA ASN A 20 0.83 -1.86 -9.69
C ASN A 20 0.38 -0.56 -10.38
N ASP A 21 -0.26 -0.64 -11.54
CA ASP A 21 -0.72 0.53 -12.30
C ASP A 21 -1.97 1.13 -11.64
N VAL A 22 -1.75 2.23 -10.93
CA VAL A 22 -2.78 2.97 -10.19
C VAL A 22 -3.79 3.62 -11.14
N ALA A 23 -3.36 4.00 -12.35
CA ALA A 23 -4.21 4.70 -13.32
C ALA A 23 -5.14 3.73 -14.06
N ARG A 24 -4.64 2.58 -14.49
CA ARG A 24 -5.41 1.61 -15.29
C ARG A 24 -6.35 0.72 -14.47
N ARG A 25 -6.15 0.62 -13.16
CA ARG A 25 -7.04 -0.09 -12.21
C ARG A 25 -7.39 -1.52 -12.64
N THR A 26 -6.42 -2.27 -13.16
CA THR A 26 -6.65 -3.65 -13.67
C THR A 26 -6.70 -4.71 -12.55
N VAL A 27 -7.17 -4.33 -11.36
CA VAL A 27 -7.20 -5.19 -10.16
C VAL A 27 -8.63 -5.65 -9.86
N SER A 28 -8.75 -6.74 -9.12
CA SER A 28 -10.05 -7.41 -8.92
C SER A 28 -11.08 -6.58 -8.14
N GLN A 29 -10.61 -5.67 -7.27
CA GLN A 29 -11.45 -4.92 -6.33
C GLN A 29 -12.38 -5.84 -5.51
N LEU A 30 -11.91 -7.06 -5.20
CA LEU A 30 -12.65 -8.04 -4.43
C LEU A 30 -12.44 -7.93 -2.92
N SER A 31 -11.51 -7.09 -2.46
CA SER A 31 -11.11 -6.99 -1.06
C SER A 31 -12.25 -6.69 -0.08
N PRO A 32 -13.25 -5.83 -0.38
CA PRO A 32 -14.38 -5.64 0.55
C PRO A 32 -15.23 -6.92 0.68
N TYR A 33 -15.45 -7.65 -0.42
CA TYR A 33 -16.24 -8.89 -0.38
C TYR A 33 -15.52 -10.00 0.38
N LEU A 34 -14.18 -10.06 0.26
CA LEU A 34 -13.34 -10.99 1.02
C LEU A 34 -13.24 -10.61 2.51
N ARG A 35 -13.27 -9.31 2.84
CA ARG A 35 -13.25 -8.82 4.23
C ARG A 35 -14.54 -9.18 4.97
N HIS A 36 -15.68 -9.10 4.29
CA HIS A 36 -17.00 -9.30 4.89
C HIS A 36 -17.54 -10.73 4.69
N GLY A 37 -16.69 -11.68 4.26
CA GLY A 37 -17.07 -13.09 4.11
C GLY A 37 -18.12 -13.37 3.02
N VAL A 38 -18.38 -12.40 2.13
CA VAL A 38 -19.31 -12.54 1.00
C VAL A 38 -18.74 -13.47 -0.07
N LEU A 39 -17.41 -13.52 -0.16
CA LEU A 39 -16.65 -14.50 -0.92
C LEU A 39 -15.53 -15.06 -0.04
N THR A 40 -15.24 -16.33 -0.18
CA THR A 40 -14.06 -16.98 0.41
C THR A 40 -12.86 -16.89 -0.53
N LEU A 41 -11.65 -17.05 0.02
CA LEU A 41 -10.43 -17.10 -0.79
C LEU A 41 -10.43 -18.30 -1.75
N ALA A 42 -10.97 -19.44 -1.31
CA ALA A 42 -11.09 -20.65 -2.12
C ALA A 42 -12.04 -20.45 -3.32
N GLU A 43 -13.23 -19.88 -3.09
CA GLU A 43 -14.17 -19.58 -4.19
C GLU A 43 -13.56 -18.64 -5.24
N VAL A 44 -12.82 -17.62 -4.80
CA VAL A 44 -12.15 -16.69 -5.72
C VAL A 44 -11.03 -17.40 -6.49
N ARG A 45 -10.18 -18.16 -5.80
CA ARG A 45 -9.09 -18.95 -6.41
C ARG A 45 -9.65 -19.92 -7.45
N ASP A 46 -10.62 -20.75 -7.08
CA ASP A 46 -11.16 -21.81 -7.93
C ASP A 46 -11.92 -21.23 -9.12
N SER A 47 -12.65 -20.12 -8.93
CA SER A 47 -13.28 -19.39 -10.03
C SER A 47 -12.27 -18.81 -11.03
N ILE A 48 -11.11 -18.36 -10.58
CA ILE A 48 -10.08 -17.79 -11.47
C ILE A 48 -9.32 -18.90 -12.19
N LEU A 49 -8.89 -19.95 -11.47
CA LEU A 49 -8.19 -21.08 -12.07
C LEU A 49 -9.05 -21.84 -13.08
N SER A 50 -10.34 -22.03 -12.81
CA SER A 50 -11.25 -22.68 -13.76
C SER A 50 -11.46 -21.88 -15.06
N ARG A 51 -11.42 -20.54 -14.99
CA ARG A 51 -11.64 -19.66 -16.16
C ARG A 51 -10.39 -19.41 -16.98
N PHE A 52 -9.22 -19.40 -16.36
CA PHE A 52 -7.98 -18.93 -16.99
C PHE A 52 -6.84 -19.97 -16.96
N GLY A 53 -7.04 -21.11 -16.30
CA GLY A 53 -6.04 -22.16 -16.14
C GLY A 53 -4.90 -21.75 -15.19
N HIS A 54 -3.81 -22.51 -15.24
CA HIS A 54 -2.58 -22.22 -14.51
C HIS A 54 -1.62 -21.44 -15.42
N THR A 55 -1.46 -20.16 -15.12
CA THR A 55 -0.60 -19.20 -15.84
C THR A 55 0.18 -18.35 -14.84
N PRO A 56 1.28 -17.70 -15.26
CA PRO A 56 2.02 -16.77 -14.40
C PRO A 56 1.15 -15.65 -13.80
N ASP A 57 0.16 -15.16 -14.57
CA ASP A 57 -0.77 -14.13 -14.11
C ASP A 57 -1.71 -14.66 -13.01
N THR A 58 -2.27 -15.85 -13.20
CA THR A 58 -3.12 -16.49 -12.17
C THR A 58 -2.33 -16.85 -10.92
N GLU A 59 -1.10 -17.34 -11.06
CA GLU A 59 -0.22 -17.61 -9.92
C GLU A 59 0.07 -16.34 -9.16
N LYS A 60 0.39 -15.25 -9.86
CA LYS A 60 0.61 -13.96 -9.23
C LYS A 60 -0.64 -13.44 -8.51
N PHE A 61 -1.83 -13.60 -9.09
CA PHE A 61 -3.08 -13.24 -8.41
C PHE A 61 -3.35 -14.11 -7.17
N VAL A 62 -3.16 -15.43 -7.27
CA VAL A 62 -3.32 -16.36 -6.15
C VAL A 62 -2.34 -16.02 -5.02
N ASN A 63 -1.10 -15.63 -5.33
CA ASN A 63 -0.14 -15.18 -4.32
C ASN A 63 -0.66 -13.97 -3.51
N GLU A 64 -1.43 -13.07 -4.11
CA GLU A 64 -2.03 -11.93 -3.38
C GLU A 64 -3.20 -12.40 -2.47
N LEU A 65 -3.92 -13.47 -2.85
CA LEU A 65 -4.87 -14.15 -1.93
C LEU A 65 -4.14 -14.83 -0.78
N VAL A 66 -2.97 -15.44 -1.06
CA VAL A 66 -2.11 -16.07 -0.03
C VAL A 66 -1.56 -15.03 0.93
N TRP A 67 -1.18 -13.84 0.47
CA TRP A 67 -0.82 -12.73 1.36
C TRP A 67 -1.92 -12.40 2.36
N ARG A 68 -3.18 -12.32 1.90
CA ARG A 68 -4.31 -12.15 2.80
C ARG A 68 -4.42 -13.28 3.81
N ALA A 69 -4.31 -14.54 3.37
CA ALA A 69 -4.37 -15.69 4.28
C ALA A 69 -3.23 -15.66 5.31
N PHE A 70 -2.02 -15.31 4.89
CA PHE A 70 -0.86 -15.15 5.76
C PHE A 70 -1.10 -14.11 6.85
N TRP A 71 -1.65 -12.94 6.49
CA TRP A 71 -2.04 -11.92 7.48
C TRP A 71 -3.04 -12.43 8.52
N GLN A 72 -4.05 -13.20 8.09
CA GLN A 72 -5.00 -13.80 9.03
C GLN A 72 -4.34 -14.83 9.96
N ILE A 73 -3.41 -15.64 9.46
CA ILE A 73 -2.66 -16.61 10.27
C ILE A 73 -1.80 -15.89 11.31
N VAL A 74 -1.10 -14.82 10.91
CA VAL A 74 -0.30 -13.99 11.83
C VAL A 74 -1.19 -13.40 12.92
N TYR A 75 -2.36 -12.86 12.55
CA TYR A 75 -3.28 -12.31 13.55
C TYR A 75 -3.87 -13.37 14.47
N ALA A 76 -4.23 -14.55 13.95
CA ALA A 76 -4.72 -15.66 14.78
C ALA A 76 -3.68 -16.12 15.82
N HIS A 77 -2.39 -16.02 15.50
CA HIS A 77 -1.30 -16.37 16.40
C HIS A 77 -0.95 -15.26 17.40
N LEU A 78 -0.90 -14.01 16.94
CA LEU A 78 -0.40 -12.87 17.71
C LEU A 78 -1.49 -12.08 18.45
N GLY A 79 -2.75 -12.19 18.02
CA GLY A 79 -3.87 -11.39 18.54
C GLY A 79 -3.57 -9.90 18.49
N GLU A 80 -3.92 -9.18 19.56
CA GLU A 80 -3.78 -7.72 19.67
C GLU A 80 -2.31 -7.22 19.58
N ARG A 81 -1.32 -8.11 19.64
CA ARG A 81 0.10 -7.75 19.48
C ARG A 81 0.38 -7.08 18.13
N ILE A 82 -0.45 -7.33 17.11
CA ILE A 82 -0.35 -6.69 15.79
C ILE A 82 -0.57 -5.16 15.82
N HIS A 83 -1.14 -4.62 16.89
CA HIS A 83 -1.33 -3.18 17.10
C HIS A 83 -0.09 -2.47 17.66
N HIS A 84 0.99 -3.23 17.84
CA HIS A 84 2.26 -2.70 18.28
C HIS A 84 3.40 -3.17 17.37
N ASP A 85 4.56 -2.53 17.51
CA ASP A 85 5.76 -2.92 16.78
C ASP A 85 6.06 -4.38 17.12
N LEU A 86 6.07 -5.25 16.10
CA LEU A 86 6.39 -6.67 16.27
C LEU A 86 7.90 -6.89 16.43
N GLU A 87 8.68 -5.98 15.84
CA GLU A 87 10.14 -5.90 15.98
C GLU A 87 10.59 -4.44 15.89
N PRO A 88 11.79 -4.10 16.38
CA PRO A 88 12.39 -2.80 16.13
C PRO A 88 12.52 -2.52 14.63
N ALA A 89 12.17 -1.31 14.21
CA ALA A 89 12.38 -0.85 12.84
C ALA A 89 13.86 -1.00 12.44
N LYS A 90 14.12 -1.55 11.24
CA LYS A 90 15.50 -1.80 10.76
C LYS A 90 16.27 -0.50 10.60
N HIS A 91 15.59 0.53 10.12
CA HIS A 91 16.10 1.90 10.02
C HIS A 91 14.99 2.86 10.43
N ARG A 92 15.26 3.73 11.42
CA ARG A 92 14.32 4.76 11.84
C ARG A 92 14.53 6.02 11.02
N SER A 93 13.44 6.62 10.55
CA SER A 93 13.53 7.93 9.90
C SER A 93 14.13 8.97 10.86
N ARG A 94 14.98 9.85 10.33
CA ARG A 94 15.57 11.00 11.04
C ARG A 94 14.57 12.15 11.21
N VAL A 95 13.42 12.07 10.54
CA VAL A 95 12.35 13.07 10.68
C VAL A 95 11.77 12.99 12.10
N ALA A 96 11.69 14.14 12.76
CA ALA A 96 11.15 14.23 14.10
C ALA A 96 9.70 13.71 14.15
N ARG A 97 9.37 12.97 15.20
CA ARG A 97 8.02 12.46 15.39
C ARG A 97 7.01 13.60 15.54
N ARG A 98 5.86 13.45 14.89
CA ARG A 98 4.74 14.40 15.02
C ARG A 98 3.40 13.69 14.89
N LEU A 99 2.35 14.38 15.32
CA LEU A 99 0.97 13.96 15.13
C LEU A 99 0.55 14.04 13.66
N LEU A 100 -0.52 13.32 13.31
CA LEU A 100 -1.09 13.33 11.97
C LEU A 100 -1.50 14.77 11.56
N PRO A 101 -0.94 15.34 10.48
CA PRO A 101 -1.21 16.73 10.09
C PRO A 101 -2.66 16.94 9.59
N PRO A 102 -3.28 18.10 9.85
CA PRO A 102 -4.62 18.43 9.34
C PRO A 102 -4.73 18.38 7.81
N GLU A 103 -3.67 18.72 7.09
CA GLU A 103 -3.64 18.71 5.61
C GLU A 103 -3.75 17.29 5.06
N VAL A 104 -3.28 16.28 5.80
CA VAL A 104 -3.48 14.87 5.45
C VAL A 104 -4.94 14.49 5.67
N LEU A 105 -5.53 14.88 6.82
CA LEU A 105 -6.92 14.58 7.15
C LEU A 105 -7.93 15.20 6.17
N THR A 106 -7.58 16.32 5.56
CA THR A 106 -8.40 17.06 4.59
C THR A 106 -8.01 16.80 3.13
N ALA A 107 -6.98 15.98 2.89
CA ALA A 107 -6.42 15.71 1.57
C ALA A 107 -6.02 16.99 0.79
N THR A 108 -5.34 17.92 1.49
CA THR A 108 -4.83 19.20 0.97
C THR A 108 -3.33 19.37 1.24
N THR A 109 -2.55 18.30 1.13
CA THR A 109 -1.10 18.30 1.35
C THR A 109 -0.33 19.07 0.25
N GLY A 110 -0.97 19.34 -0.89
CA GLY A 110 -0.36 19.93 -2.07
C GLY A 110 0.39 18.93 -2.94
N LEU A 111 0.40 17.65 -2.54
CA LEU A 111 1.02 16.55 -3.27
C LEU A 111 -0.08 15.74 -3.96
N VAL A 112 -0.29 15.99 -5.26
CA VAL A 112 -1.43 15.42 -6.02
C VAL A 112 -1.55 13.89 -5.87
N CYS A 113 -0.44 13.14 -5.86
CA CYS A 113 -0.49 11.69 -5.67
C CYS A 113 -0.98 11.26 -4.28
N ILE A 114 -0.71 12.05 -3.24
CA ILE A 114 -1.17 11.80 -1.88
C ILE A 114 -2.62 12.26 -1.73
N ASP A 115 -2.92 13.49 -2.16
CA ASP A 115 -4.23 14.11 -2.03
C ASP A 115 -5.31 13.33 -2.79
N GLU A 116 -5.07 12.95 -4.06
CA GLU A 116 -6.06 12.18 -4.82
C GLU A 116 -6.23 10.75 -4.29
N SER A 117 -5.18 10.15 -3.73
CA SER A 117 -5.28 8.85 -3.08
C SER A 117 -6.16 8.92 -1.82
N LEU A 118 -5.97 9.95 -1.00
CA LEU A 118 -6.78 10.19 0.19
C LEU A 118 -8.23 10.56 -0.17
N GLN A 119 -8.43 11.39 -1.19
CA GLN A 119 -9.76 11.70 -1.72
C GLN A 119 -10.48 10.44 -2.22
N GLU A 120 -9.79 9.54 -2.93
CA GLU A 120 -10.37 8.26 -3.34
C GLU A 120 -10.81 7.44 -2.12
N LEU A 121 -9.96 7.35 -1.10
CA LEU A 121 -10.28 6.68 0.15
C LEU A 121 -11.54 7.26 0.80
N TYR A 122 -11.62 8.59 0.94
CA TYR A 122 -12.74 9.24 1.62
C TYR A 122 -14.05 9.16 0.84
N THR A 123 -13.98 9.23 -0.48
CA THR A 123 -15.17 9.27 -1.34
C THR A 123 -15.71 7.88 -1.67
N THR A 124 -14.83 6.89 -1.81
CA THR A 124 -15.20 5.54 -2.28
C THR A 124 -15.03 4.45 -1.23
N GLY A 125 -14.29 4.73 -0.16
CA GLY A 125 -13.87 3.73 0.82
C GLY A 125 -12.89 2.70 0.25
N TYR A 126 -12.17 3.06 -0.82
CA TYR A 126 -11.16 2.23 -1.46
C TYR A 126 -9.93 3.07 -1.81
N MET A 127 -8.76 2.45 -1.75
CA MET A 127 -7.51 3.00 -2.25
C MET A 127 -6.72 1.87 -2.90
N HIS A 128 -6.11 2.12 -4.07
CA HIS A 128 -5.26 1.15 -4.74
C HIS A 128 -4.07 0.74 -3.87
N ASN A 129 -3.68 -0.55 -3.85
CA ASN A 129 -2.62 -1.04 -2.94
C ASN A 129 -1.30 -0.27 -3.09
N HIS A 130 -0.87 -0.01 -4.33
CA HIS A 130 0.36 0.74 -4.57
C HIS A 130 0.29 2.20 -4.05
N ALA A 131 -0.89 2.82 -4.11
CA ALA A 131 -1.13 4.13 -3.52
C ALA A 131 -1.18 4.09 -1.98
N ARG A 132 -1.70 3.02 -1.38
CA ARG A 132 -1.62 2.79 0.08
C ARG A 132 -0.17 2.80 0.55
N MET A 133 0.73 2.16 -0.20
CA MET A 133 2.16 2.13 0.11
C MET A 133 2.80 3.53 0.02
N TRP A 134 2.42 4.36 -0.95
CA TRP A 134 2.90 5.75 -1.05
C TRP A 134 2.45 6.59 0.14
N VAL A 135 1.16 6.57 0.47
CA VAL A 135 0.63 7.32 1.61
C VAL A 135 1.29 6.84 2.91
N ALA A 136 1.39 5.53 3.11
CA ALA A 136 2.01 4.98 4.31
C ALA A 136 3.48 5.37 4.47
N ALA A 137 4.26 5.33 3.38
CA ALA A 137 5.65 5.75 3.40
C ALA A 137 5.80 7.25 3.60
N TYR A 138 4.95 8.07 2.97
CA TYR A 138 4.95 9.51 3.16
C TYR A 138 4.69 9.88 4.62
N LEU A 139 3.65 9.31 5.24
CA LEU A 139 3.34 9.59 6.64
C LEU A 139 4.48 9.18 7.58
N GLN A 140 5.00 7.96 7.43
CA GLN A 140 6.03 7.45 8.33
C GLN A 140 7.38 8.12 8.13
N HIS A 141 7.84 8.24 6.88
CA HIS A 141 9.23 8.57 6.59
C HIS A 141 9.47 10.05 6.28
N TRP A 142 8.52 10.72 5.60
CA TRP A 142 8.64 12.15 5.29
C TRP A 142 8.03 13.04 6.37
N LEU A 143 6.98 12.56 7.04
CA LEU A 143 6.30 13.35 8.06
C LEU A 143 6.65 12.94 9.48
N GLY A 144 7.22 11.76 9.73
CA GLY A 144 7.49 11.28 11.09
C GLY A 144 6.24 10.91 11.89
N VAL A 145 5.13 10.60 11.20
CA VAL A 145 3.88 10.16 11.82
C VAL A 145 3.99 8.70 12.23
N ASP A 146 3.52 8.35 13.42
CA ASP A 146 3.48 6.95 13.87
C ASP A 146 2.54 6.14 12.97
N TRP A 147 2.95 4.92 12.60
CA TRP A 147 2.19 4.08 11.66
C TRP A 147 0.78 3.76 12.18
N ARG A 148 0.56 3.78 13.50
CA ARG A 148 -0.75 3.52 14.12
C ARG A 148 -1.78 4.59 13.79
N GLU A 149 -1.38 5.85 13.72
CA GLU A 149 -2.25 6.98 13.33
C GLU A 149 -2.74 6.81 11.89
N GLY A 150 -1.82 6.45 10.99
CA GLY A 150 -2.14 6.14 9.60
C GLY A 150 -3.00 4.88 9.45
N ALA A 151 -2.70 3.84 10.22
CA ALA A 151 -3.49 2.61 10.25
C ALA A 151 -4.92 2.86 10.72
N ASP A 152 -5.13 3.66 11.77
CA ASP A 152 -6.45 4.05 12.24
C ASP A 152 -7.23 4.84 11.18
N LEU A 153 -6.60 5.84 10.55
CA LEU A 153 -7.20 6.58 9.45
C LEU A 153 -7.67 5.64 8.33
N PHE A 154 -6.82 4.71 7.90
CA PHE A 154 -7.18 3.75 6.86
C PHE A 154 -8.31 2.83 7.30
N TYR A 155 -8.26 2.33 8.54
CA TYR A 155 -9.26 1.42 9.07
C TYR A 155 -10.66 2.05 9.13
N ARG A 156 -10.75 3.34 9.48
CA ARG A 156 -12.01 4.08 9.56
C ARG A 156 -12.68 4.32 8.21
N HIS A 157 -11.91 4.41 7.13
CA HIS A 157 -12.44 4.77 5.81
C HIS A 157 -12.50 3.61 4.83
N LEU A 158 -11.66 2.58 4.97
CA LEU A 158 -11.63 1.46 4.03
C LEU A 158 -12.81 0.51 4.21
N LEU A 159 -13.56 0.25 3.13
CA LEU A 159 -14.56 -0.81 3.08
C LEU A 159 -13.94 -2.21 3.24
N ASP A 160 -12.65 -2.34 2.91
CA ASP A 160 -11.85 -3.54 3.13
C ASP A 160 -10.95 -3.47 4.38
N GLY A 161 -11.25 -2.57 5.31
CA GLY A 161 -10.53 -2.39 6.59
C GLY A 161 -10.48 -3.68 7.41
N ASP A 162 -9.40 -4.43 7.23
CA ASP A 162 -9.09 -5.69 7.90
C ASP A 162 -8.01 -5.44 8.97
N PRO A 163 -8.23 -5.73 10.26
CA PRO A 163 -7.27 -5.39 11.31
C PRO A 163 -5.88 -5.98 11.06
N ALA A 164 -5.82 -7.23 10.59
CA ALA A 164 -4.58 -7.92 10.29
C ALA A 164 -3.88 -7.32 9.07
N SER A 165 -4.54 -7.32 7.92
CA SER A 165 -3.96 -6.88 6.66
C SER A 165 -3.57 -5.40 6.72
N ASN A 166 -4.36 -4.57 7.41
CA ASN A 166 -4.06 -3.15 7.58
C ASN A 166 -2.83 -2.98 8.48
N SER A 167 -2.88 -3.44 9.74
CA SER A 167 -1.79 -3.21 10.71
C SER A 167 -0.46 -3.79 10.22
N LEU A 168 -0.46 -5.02 9.71
CA LEU A 168 0.76 -5.69 9.24
C LEU A 168 1.33 -5.05 7.96
N SER A 169 0.49 -4.48 7.09
CA SER A 169 0.97 -3.75 5.92
C SER A 169 1.62 -2.41 6.30
N TRP A 170 1.06 -1.71 7.29
CA TRP A 170 1.68 -0.48 7.82
C TRP A 170 3.06 -0.77 8.45
N GLN A 171 3.14 -1.85 9.23
CA GLN A 171 4.40 -2.33 9.80
C GLN A 171 5.40 -2.79 8.75
N TRP A 172 4.93 -3.41 7.66
CA TRP A 172 5.78 -3.80 6.53
C TRP A 172 6.44 -2.57 5.87
N VAL A 173 5.70 -1.47 5.70
CA VAL A 173 6.24 -0.20 5.18
C VAL A 173 7.22 0.45 6.16
N GLY A 174 6.94 0.37 7.47
CA GLY A 174 7.77 0.90 8.55
C GLY A 174 8.97 0.04 8.94
N SER A 175 9.10 -1.17 8.37
CA SER A 175 10.11 -2.18 8.72
C SER A 175 10.08 -2.71 10.15
N THR A 176 8.91 -2.66 10.80
CA THR A 176 8.65 -3.34 12.07
C THR A 176 7.98 -4.71 11.84
N PHE A 177 7.85 -5.13 10.58
CA PHE A 177 7.51 -6.48 10.15
C PHE A 177 8.02 -6.72 8.71
N SER A 178 9.27 -6.35 8.44
CA SER A 178 9.93 -6.53 7.13
C SER A 178 11.44 -6.32 7.22
N HIS A 179 12.17 -6.70 6.16
CA HIS A 179 13.63 -6.59 6.14
C HIS A 179 14.16 -5.19 5.86
N LYS A 180 13.34 -4.27 5.35
CA LYS A 180 13.73 -2.87 5.06
C LYS A 180 12.51 -1.95 4.97
N PRO A 181 12.65 -0.64 5.27
CA PRO A 181 11.55 0.29 5.11
C PRO A 181 11.22 0.46 3.63
N TYR A 182 9.94 0.56 3.31
CA TYR A 182 9.52 0.90 1.96
C TYR A 182 9.60 2.42 1.74
N ILE A 183 10.32 2.82 0.69
CA ILE A 183 10.35 4.19 0.19
C ILE A 183 10.01 4.23 -1.30
N PHE A 184 9.59 5.40 -1.77
CA PHE A 184 9.32 5.68 -3.17
C PHE A 184 9.89 7.04 -3.55
N ASN A 185 10.11 7.26 -4.84
CA ASN A 185 10.50 8.54 -5.41
C ASN A 185 9.54 8.97 -6.52
N ARG A 186 9.77 10.14 -7.10
CA ARG A 186 8.98 10.69 -8.21
C ARG A 186 8.88 9.72 -9.39
N GLN A 187 9.99 9.10 -9.80
CA GLN A 187 10.01 8.13 -10.91
C GLN A 187 9.09 6.93 -10.64
N ASN A 188 9.00 6.48 -9.38
CA ASN A 188 8.05 5.45 -8.98
C ASN A 188 6.61 5.91 -9.19
N VAL A 189 6.27 7.12 -8.73
CA VAL A 189 4.94 7.71 -8.91
C VAL A 189 4.61 7.84 -10.39
N GLU A 190 5.52 8.39 -11.21
CA GLU A 190 5.34 8.55 -12.66
C GLU A 190 5.12 7.21 -13.35
N ARG A 191 5.97 6.22 -13.07
CA ARG A 191 5.87 4.89 -13.66
C ARG A 191 4.54 4.22 -13.39
N PHE A 192 4.05 4.25 -12.15
CA PHE A 192 2.85 3.52 -11.74
C PHE A 192 1.56 4.32 -11.84
N SER A 193 1.64 5.62 -12.14
CA SER A 193 0.47 6.45 -12.48
C SER A 193 0.37 6.81 -13.96
N GLY A 194 1.35 6.40 -14.78
CA GLY A 194 1.48 6.87 -16.16
C GLY A 194 1.71 8.39 -16.24
N GLY A 195 2.34 8.97 -15.22
CA GLY A 195 2.60 10.41 -15.09
C GLY A 195 1.38 11.26 -14.75
N THR A 196 0.17 10.69 -14.60
CA THR A 196 -1.08 11.46 -14.45
C THR A 196 -1.12 12.36 -13.21
N PHE A 197 -0.48 11.94 -12.11
CA PHE A 197 -0.33 12.79 -10.91
C PHE A 197 0.74 13.86 -11.12
N CYS A 198 1.93 13.46 -11.58
CA CYS A 198 3.08 14.37 -11.71
C CYS A 198 2.83 15.46 -12.76
N ASN A 199 2.18 15.16 -13.88
CA ASN A 199 1.87 16.14 -14.93
C ASN A 199 0.92 17.26 -14.49
N ARG A 200 0.15 17.04 -13.42
CA ARG A 200 -0.79 18.03 -12.85
C ARG A 200 -0.31 18.61 -11.52
N CYS A 201 0.84 18.16 -11.02
CA CYS A 201 1.34 18.57 -9.72
C CYS A 201 2.01 19.95 -9.81
N PRO A 202 1.64 20.93 -8.98
CA PRO A 202 2.28 22.25 -9.00
C PRO A 202 3.78 22.19 -8.66
N LEU A 203 4.22 21.13 -7.97
CA LEU A 203 5.61 20.89 -7.59
C LEU A 203 6.41 20.11 -8.65
N ALA A 204 5.83 19.82 -9.82
CA ALA A 204 6.48 19.01 -10.86
C ALA A 204 7.70 19.66 -11.51
N ASN A 205 7.77 21.00 -11.49
CA ASN A 205 8.87 21.77 -12.07
C ASN A 205 9.84 22.30 -11.00
N GLY A 206 9.76 21.76 -9.78
CA GLY A 206 10.62 22.13 -8.65
C GLY A 206 9.87 22.02 -7.32
N GLY A 207 10.56 21.55 -6.28
CA GLY A 207 10.01 21.47 -4.92
C GLY A 207 9.26 20.17 -4.58
N CYS A 208 9.22 19.19 -5.48
CA CYS A 208 8.66 17.88 -5.16
C CYS A 208 9.54 17.15 -4.13
N PRO A 209 9.01 16.76 -2.95
CA PRO A 209 9.79 16.13 -1.89
C PRO A 209 10.19 14.67 -2.20
N PHE A 210 9.76 14.16 -3.35
CA PHE A 210 10.07 12.82 -3.84
C PHE A 210 11.06 12.85 -5.01
N ASP A 211 11.51 14.02 -5.45
CA ASP A 211 12.33 14.19 -6.66
C ASP A 211 13.84 14.00 -6.37
N GLU A 212 14.15 12.84 -5.80
CA GLU A 212 15.50 12.40 -5.45
C GLU A 212 15.71 10.94 -5.87
N SER A 213 16.95 10.56 -6.08
CA SER A 213 17.31 9.15 -6.25
C SER A 213 17.08 8.38 -4.95
N TYR A 214 16.92 7.05 -5.03
CA TYR A 214 16.81 6.20 -3.84
C TYR A 214 18.02 6.31 -2.91
N GLU A 215 19.23 6.50 -3.46
CA GLU A 215 20.45 6.73 -2.68
C GLU A 215 20.39 8.04 -1.86
N GLN A 216 19.94 9.12 -2.48
CA GLN A 216 19.75 10.40 -1.79
C GLN A 216 18.66 10.31 -0.73
N LEU A 217 17.54 9.64 -1.03
CA LEU A 217 16.45 9.42 -0.08
C LEU A 217 16.90 8.58 1.12
N ALA A 218 17.66 7.50 0.90
CA ALA A 218 18.21 6.67 1.98
C ALA A 218 19.05 7.53 2.95
N ARG A 219 19.94 8.37 2.41
CA ARG A 219 20.79 9.25 3.22
C ARG A 219 20.00 10.33 3.93
N ARG A 220 19.05 10.98 3.25
CA ARG A 220 18.27 12.08 3.83
C ARG A 220 17.30 11.58 4.90
N LEU A 221 16.54 10.52 4.60
CA LEU A 221 15.49 10.01 5.47
C LEU A 221 16.05 9.15 6.59
N PHE A 222 17.09 8.36 6.37
CA PHE A 222 17.58 7.38 7.36
C PHE A 222 19.04 7.57 7.77
N GLY A 223 19.82 8.37 7.03
CA GLY A 223 21.23 8.62 7.36
C GLY A 223 22.17 7.48 6.96
N VAL A 224 21.73 6.61 6.05
CA VAL A 224 22.48 5.43 5.58
C VAL A 224 22.54 5.41 4.04
N THR A 225 23.44 4.60 3.49
CA THR A 225 23.48 4.29 2.05
C THR A 225 22.30 3.41 1.64
N LEU A 226 22.01 3.32 0.33
CA LEU A 226 20.95 2.42 -0.14
C LEU A 226 21.28 0.95 0.13
N ALA A 227 22.56 0.57 0.04
CA ALA A 227 23.00 -0.80 0.33
C ALA A 227 22.71 -1.19 1.79
N GLU A 228 23.04 -0.30 2.74
CA GLU A 228 22.74 -0.50 4.17
C GLU A 228 21.23 -0.51 4.44
N LEU A 229 20.46 0.36 3.77
CA LEU A 229 19.00 0.37 3.85
C LEU A 229 18.39 -0.96 3.38
N ASP A 230 18.99 -1.56 2.34
CA ASP A 230 18.59 -2.83 1.74
C ASP A 230 19.09 -4.06 2.52
N GLY A 231 19.82 -3.86 3.62
CA GLY A 231 20.35 -4.93 4.45
C GLY A 231 21.59 -5.61 3.87
N GLN A 232 22.21 -5.01 2.86
CA GLN A 232 23.52 -5.42 2.35
C GLN A 232 24.59 -4.80 3.26
N ARG A 233 25.40 -5.67 3.87
CA ARG A 233 26.59 -5.28 4.64
C ARG A 233 27.80 -5.23 3.74
#